data_AF-A0A960RLD7-F1
#
_entry.id   AF-A0A960RLD7-F1
#
_cell.length_a   1.000
_cell.length_b   1.000
_cell.length_c   1.000
_cell.angle_alpha   90.00
_cell.angle_beta   90.00
_cell.angle_gamma   90.00
#
_symmetry.space_group_name_H-M   'P 1'
#
loop_
_entity.id
_entity.type
_entity.pdbx_description
1 polymer ?
#
loop_
_entity_poly.entity_id
_entity_poly.type
_entity_poly.pdbx_seq_one_letter_code
_entity_poly.pdbx_strand_id
1 'polypeptide(L)'
;MMNEGESFVQNYLVPPLEILADRAYQDVAWVRRREVDAVCYSEVIEMFLHACHGFLDSEYPSELPQDKRVLLSELRDLVISFDCAIDDRAYKNTLVVDHPKWDKIREKARDLLGMVKIIHT
;
A
#
# COMPACT_ATOMS: atom_id res chain seq x y z
N MET A 1 22.73 10.28 8.19
CA MET A 1 22.41 10.42 6.75
C MET A 1 21.70 9.14 6.35
N MET A 2 20.52 9.23 5.75
CA MET A 2 19.89 8.05 5.13
C MET A 2 20.67 7.68 3.88
N ASN A 3 20.84 6.39 3.59
CA ASN A 3 21.36 5.95 2.30
C ASN A 3 20.28 6.11 1.20
N GLU A 4 20.66 5.95 -0.07
CA GLU A 4 19.74 6.16 -1.19
C GLU A 4 18.57 5.17 -1.19
N GLY A 5 18.77 3.90 -0.79
CA GLY A 5 17.70 2.91 -0.70
C GLY A 5 16.72 3.14 0.45
N GLU A 6 17.18 3.63 1.61
CA GLU A 6 16.33 4.05 2.72
C GLU A 6 15.45 5.23 2.30
N SER A 7 16.03 6.23 1.65
CA SER A 7 15.29 7.35 1.07
C SER A 7 14.23 6.85 0.08
N PHE A 8 14.57 5.85 -0.74
CA PHE A 8 13.64 5.27 -1.70
C PHE A 8 12.47 4.52 -1.02
N VAL A 9 12.74 3.69 0.00
CA VAL A 9 11.68 3.03 0.79
C VAL A 9 10.75 4.06 1.45
N GLN A 10 11.32 5.07 2.10
CA GLN A 10 10.55 6.10 2.80
C GLN A 10 9.71 6.98 1.85
N ASN A 11 10.23 7.30 0.66
CA ASN A 11 9.55 8.19 -0.26
C ASN A 11 8.52 7.48 -1.15
N TYR A 12 8.71 6.20 -1.44
CA TYR A 12 7.88 5.50 -2.44
C TYR A 12 7.06 4.34 -1.87
N LEU A 13 7.57 3.60 -0.89
CA LEU A 13 6.85 2.44 -0.34
C LEU A 13 6.01 2.78 0.89
N VAL A 14 6.55 3.60 1.80
CA VAL A 14 5.87 3.94 3.07
C VAL A 14 4.55 4.71 2.87
N PRO A 15 4.46 5.77 2.05
CA PRO A 15 3.24 6.56 1.94
C PRO A 15 2.00 5.75 1.52
N PRO A 16 2.04 4.92 0.44
CA PRO A 16 0.88 4.11 0.11
C PRO A 16 0.58 3.05 1.18
N LEU A 17 1.59 2.51 1.88
CA LEU A 17 1.36 1.54 2.96
C LEU A 17 0.65 2.16 4.17
N GLU A 18 0.97 3.40 4.54
CA GLU A 18 0.27 4.12 5.61
C GLU A 18 -1.21 4.26 5.30
N ILE A 19 -1.55 4.65 4.07
CA ILE A 19 -2.94 4.78 3.64
C ILE A 19 -3.62 3.41 3.57
N LEU A 20 -2.97 2.38 3.00
CA LEU A 20 -3.51 1.03 2.94
C LEU A 20 -3.76 0.42 4.32
N ALA A 21 -2.94 0.76 5.32
CA ALA A 21 -3.03 0.27 6.70
C ALA A 21 -4.10 0.97 7.54
N ASP A 22 -4.48 2.21 7.20
CA ASP A 22 -5.32 3.07 8.02
C ASP A 22 -6.80 3.02 7.61
N ARG A 23 -7.59 2.26 8.38
CA ARG A 23 -9.04 2.20 8.20
C ARG A 23 -9.73 3.54 8.43
N ALA A 24 -9.32 4.30 9.45
CA ALA A 24 -9.99 5.54 9.81
C ALA A 24 -9.82 6.60 8.71
N TYR A 25 -8.63 6.69 8.14
CA TYR A 25 -8.38 7.52 6.96
C TYR A 25 -9.26 7.08 5.78
N GLN A 26 -9.27 5.78 5.45
CA GLN A 26 -10.06 5.25 4.33
C GLN A 26 -11.57 5.53 4.49
N ASP A 27 -12.11 5.39 5.71
CA ASP A 27 -13.49 5.74 6.05
C ASP A 27 -13.78 7.24 5.80
N VAL A 28 -12.84 8.13 6.11
CA VAL A 28 -13.01 9.57 5.90
C VAL A 28 -12.82 9.95 4.42
N ALA A 29 -11.72 9.52 3.83
CA ALA A 29 -11.25 9.90 2.51
C ALA A 29 -12.10 9.27 1.39
N TRP A 30 -12.36 7.96 1.48
CA TRP A 30 -12.98 7.22 0.38
C TRP A 30 -14.49 7.19 0.50
N VAL A 31 -15.00 6.90 1.70
CA VAL A 31 -16.44 6.75 1.95
C VAL A 31 -17.11 8.11 2.13
N ARG A 32 -16.59 8.95 3.02
CA ARG A 32 -17.27 10.19 3.45
C ARG A 32 -16.88 11.43 2.63
N ARG A 33 -15.78 11.37 1.85
CA ARG A 33 -15.25 12.45 0.99
C ARG A 33 -15.18 13.82 1.69
N ARG A 34 -14.72 13.85 2.94
CA ARG A 34 -14.79 15.07 3.79
C ARG A 34 -13.55 15.97 3.72
N GLU A 35 -12.49 15.55 3.04
CA GLU A 35 -11.22 16.29 2.97
C GLU A 35 -10.89 16.67 1.53
N VAL A 36 -10.51 17.94 1.33
CA VAL A 36 -10.26 18.53 -0.01
C VAL A 36 -9.01 17.94 -0.67
N ASP A 37 -8.07 17.41 0.13
CA ASP A 37 -6.82 16.80 -0.33
C ASP A 37 -6.80 15.26 -0.14
N ALA A 38 -7.97 14.62 0.01
CA ALA A 38 -8.06 13.17 0.17
C ALA A 38 -7.64 12.44 -1.11
N VAL A 39 -6.60 11.60 -1.03
CA VAL A 39 -6.15 10.72 -2.11
C VAL A 39 -7.20 9.64 -2.32
N CYS A 40 -7.68 9.48 -3.55
CA CYS A 40 -8.74 8.51 -3.84
C CYS A 40 -8.19 7.07 -3.89
N TYR A 41 -9.09 6.08 -3.80
CA TYR A 41 -8.72 4.66 -3.85
C TYR A 41 -7.79 4.34 -5.04
N SER A 42 -8.13 4.78 -6.26
CA SER A 42 -7.37 4.44 -7.47
C SER A 42 -5.96 5.00 -7.44
N GLU A 43 -5.78 6.22 -6.93
CA GLU A 43 -4.46 6.84 -6.79
C GLU A 43 -3.59 6.04 -5.80
N VAL A 44 -4.15 5.61 -4.68
CA VAL A 44 -3.41 4.81 -3.69
C VAL A 44 -3.00 3.46 -4.25
N ILE A 45 -3.89 2.78 -4.98
CA ILE A 45 -3.56 1.51 -5.65
C ILE A 45 -2.47 1.72 -6.70
N GLU A 46 -2.57 2.77 -7.52
CA GLU A 46 -1.55 3.08 -8.53
C GLU A 46 -0.19 3.38 -7.90
N MET A 47 -0.15 4.23 -6.86
CA MET A 47 1.07 4.54 -6.10
C MET A 47 1.70 3.26 -5.53
N PHE A 48 0.89 2.39 -4.92
CA PHE A 48 1.37 1.15 -4.33
C PHE A 48 1.94 0.19 -5.38
N LEU A 49 1.23 -0.03 -6.50
CA LEU A 49 1.67 -0.93 -7.55
C LEU A 49 2.92 -0.39 -8.27
N HIS A 50 3.01 0.93 -8.45
CA HIS A 50 4.22 1.57 -8.99
C HIS A 50 5.42 1.34 -8.06
N ALA A 51 5.24 1.50 -6.74
CA ALA A 51 6.28 1.19 -5.76
C ALA A 51 6.72 -0.28 -5.85
N CYS A 52 5.77 -1.22 -5.92
CA CYS A 52 6.06 -2.64 -6.06
C CYS A 52 6.96 -2.94 -7.28
N HIS A 53 6.70 -2.30 -8.42
CA HIS A 53 7.53 -2.46 -9.61
C HIS A 53 8.99 -2.06 -9.34
N GLY A 54 9.21 -0.94 -8.64
CA GLY A 54 10.54 -0.48 -8.26
C GLY A 54 11.32 -1.45 -7.36
N PHE A 55 10.63 -2.14 -6.44
CA PHE A 55 11.27 -3.02 -5.44
C PHE A 55 11.33 -4.50 -5.82
N LEU A 56 10.41 -4.99 -6.66
CA LEU A 56 10.27 -6.40 -6.99
C LEU A 56 10.74 -6.73 -8.41
N ASP A 57 10.51 -5.81 -9.36
CA ASP A 57 10.70 -6.10 -10.78
C ASP A 57 11.87 -5.33 -11.41
N SER A 58 12.43 -4.32 -10.72
CA SER A 58 13.50 -3.51 -11.28
C SER A 58 14.87 -4.23 -11.26
N GLU A 59 15.69 -3.95 -12.28
CA GLU A 59 17.05 -4.47 -12.42
C GLU A 59 18.04 -3.92 -11.36
N TYR A 60 17.59 -2.99 -10.52
CA TYR A 60 18.41 -2.42 -9.46
C TYR A 60 18.37 -3.30 -8.20
N PRO A 61 19.50 -3.48 -7.50
CA PRO A 61 19.50 -4.21 -6.24
C PRO A 61 18.66 -3.45 -5.22
N SER A 62 17.43 -3.93 -5.04
CA SER A 62 16.54 -3.53 -3.97
C SER A 62 17.26 -3.71 -2.64
N GLU A 63 17.51 -2.61 -1.92
CA GLU A 63 18.02 -2.63 -0.54
C GLU A 63 17.01 -3.26 0.44
N LEU A 64 15.82 -3.64 -0.04
CA LEU A 64 14.79 -4.27 0.77
C LEU A 64 15.20 -5.71 1.11
N PRO A 65 15.33 -6.05 2.41
CA PRO A 65 15.61 -7.42 2.85
C PRO A 65 14.60 -8.45 2.28
N GLN A 66 15.07 -9.70 2.13
CA GLN A 66 14.31 -10.76 1.44
C GLN A 66 12.94 -11.04 2.06
N ASP A 67 12.86 -11.07 3.39
CA ASP A 67 11.62 -11.27 4.15
C ASP A 67 10.58 -10.17 3.83
N LYS A 68 11.02 -8.92 3.76
CA LYS A 68 10.18 -7.78 3.37
C LYS A 68 9.76 -7.86 1.89
N ARG A 69 10.64 -8.31 0.99
CA ARG A 69 10.29 -8.53 -0.43
C ARG A 69 9.22 -9.61 -0.60
N VAL A 70 9.31 -10.70 0.16
CA VAL A 70 8.27 -11.74 0.17
C VAL A 70 6.94 -11.16 0.60
N LEU A 71 6.90 -10.43 1.72
CA LEU A 71 5.67 -9.81 2.22
C LEU A 71 5.11 -8.74 1.26
N LEU A 72 5.99 -7.95 0.63
CA LEU A 72 5.59 -6.98 -0.41
C LEU A 72 4.97 -7.68 -1.63
N SER A 73 5.55 -8.79 -2.08
CA SER A 73 4.99 -9.59 -3.18
C SER A 73 3.61 -10.15 -2.82
N GLU A 74 3.46 -10.70 -1.61
CA GLU A 74 2.15 -11.22 -1.15
C GLU A 74 1.09 -10.11 -1.07
N LEU A 75 1.46 -8.93 -0.58
CA LEU A 75 0.57 -7.78 -0.52
C LEU A 75 0.19 -7.28 -1.91
N ARG A 76 1.16 -7.20 -2.83
CA ARG A 76 0.92 -6.87 -4.26
C ARG A 76 -0.12 -7.81 -4.86
N ASP A 77 0.06 -9.11 -4.70
CA ASP A 77 -0.81 -10.11 -5.31
C ASP A 77 -2.23 -10.06 -4.74
N LEU A 78 -2.37 -9.78 -3.44
CA LEU A 78 -3.67 -9.55 -2.81
C LEU A 78 -4.37 -8.30 -3.33
N VAL A 79 -3.64 -7.19 -3.47
CA VAL A 79 -4.18 -5.94 -4.01
C VAL A 79 -4.64 -6.12 -5.46
N ILE A 80 -3.82 -6.75 -6.32
CA ILE A 80 -4.18 -7.03 -7.71
C ILE A 80 -5.42 -7.93 -7.77
N SER A 81 -5.41 -9.04 -7.01
CA SER A 81 -6.54 -9.97 -6.99
C SER A 81 -7.84 -9.29 -6.54
N PHE A 82 -7.75 -8.39 -5.57
CA PHE A 82 -8.88 -7.63 -5.08
C PHE A 82 -9.37 -6.57 -6.08
N ASP A 83 -8.46 -5.79 -6.67
CA ASP A 83 -8.80 -4.72 -7.61
C ASP A 83 -9.42 -5.26 -8.91
N CYS A 84 -8.93 -6.41 -9.39
CA CYS A 84 -9.50 -7.13 -10.54
C CYS A 84 -10.86 -7.76 -10.25
N ALA A 85 -11.20 -8.06 -8.99
CA ALA A 85 -12.44 -8.72 -8.61
C ALA A 85 -13.62 -7.73 -8.44
N ILE A 86 -13.37 -6.42 -8.40
CA ILE A 86 -14.42 -5.40 -8.25
C ILE A 86 -14.66 -4.73 -9.61
N ASP A 87 -15.72 -5.16 -10.29
CA ASP A 87 -16.06 -4.81 -11.69
C ASP A 87 -16.71 -3.42 -11.86
N ASP A 88 -16.85 -2.63 -10.78
CA ASP A 88 -17.46 -1.29 -10.85
C ASP A 88 -16.58 -0.25 -10.15
N ARG A 89 -15.92 0.60 -10.95
CA ARG A 89 -15.04 1.69 -10.49
C ARG A 89 -15.77 2.73 -9.64
N ALA A 90 -17.08 2.93 -9.82
CA ALA A 90 -17.86 3.90 -9.04
C ALA A 90 -18.24 3.37 -7.65
N TYR A 91 -18.23 2.05 -7.45
CA TYR A 91 -18.58 1.35 -6.21
C TYR A 91 -17.39 0.99 -5.31
N LYS A 92 -16.15 1.23 -5.75
CA LYS A 92 -14.94 0.83 -5.01
C LYS A 92 -14.85 1.50 -3.64
N ASN A 93 -15.19 2.78 -3.52
CA ASN A 93 -14.86 3.50 -2.27
C ASN A 93 -15.65 3.06 -1.02
N THR A 94 -16.92 2.69 -1.15
CA THR A 94 -17.78 2.35 -0.01
C THR A 94 -17.70 0.87 0.37
N LEU A 95 -17.61 -0.03 -0.62
CA LEU A 95 -17.55 -1.47 -0.37
C LEU A 95 -16.18 -1.95 0.05
N VAL A 96 -15.10 -1.26 -0.36
CA VAL A 96 -13.73 -1.69 -0.06
C VAL A 96 -13.46 -1.68 1.44
N VAL A 97 -13.90 -0.64 2.17
CA VAL A 97 -13.56 -0.48 3.58
C VAL A 97 -14.12 -1.59 4.47
N ASP A 98 -15.25 -2.18 4.11
CA ASP A 98 -15.88 -3.29 4.86
C ASP A 98 -15.63 -4.67 4.23
N HIS A 99 -14.82 -4.75 3.17
CA HIS A 99 -14.61 -6.01 2.47
C HIS A 99 -13.62 -6.92 3.24
N PRO A 100 -13.93 -8.20 3.50
CA PRO A 100 -13.04 -9.10 4.26
C PRO A 100 -11.66 -9.32 3.61
N LYS A 101 -11.57 -9.30 2.27
CA LYS A 101 -10.28 -9.32 1.56
C LYS A 101 -9.47 -8.03 1.79
N TRP A 102 -10.15 -6.89 1.95
CA TRP A 102 -9.48 -5.62 2.23
C TRP A 102 -8.94 -5.58 3.66
N ASP A 103 -9.64 -6.21 4.63
CA ASP A 103 -9.10 -6.40 5.98
C ASP A 103 -7.74 -7.11 5.98
N LYS A 104 -7.58 -8.15 5.14
CA LYS A 104 -6.32 -8.86 4.97
C LYS A 104 -5.23 -8.00 4.33
N ILE A 105 -5.60 -7.17 3.35
CA ILE A 105 -4.69 -6.20 2.72
C ILE A 105 -4.22 -5.20 3.79
N ARG A 106 -5.14 -4.67 4.60
CA ARG A 106 -4.84 -3.77 5.74
C ARG A 106 -3.88 -4.39 6.74
N GLU A 107 -4.13 -5.62 7.14
CA GLU A 107 -3.28 -6.34 8.09
C GLU A 107 -1.85 -6.50 7.55
N LYS A 108 -1.70 -7.01 6.32
CA LYS A 108 -0.38 -7.16 5.70
C LYS A 108 0.32 -5.83 5.44
N ALA A 109 -0.43 -4.77 5.09
CA ALA A 109 0.13 -3.44 4.97
C ALA A 109 0.69 -2.94 6.31
N ARG A 110 0.00 -3.18 7.44
CA ARG A 110 0.51 -2.87 8.78
C ARG A 110 1.76 -3.67 9.13
N ASP A 111 1.76 -4.97 8.85
CA ASP A 111 2.91 -5.83 9.12
C ASP A 111 4.15 -5.34 8.35
N LEU A 112 3.98 -5.09 7.05
CA LEU A 112 5.07 -4.58 6.21
C LEU A 112 5.52 -3.19 6.67
N LEU A 113 4.59 -2.29 6.97
CA LEU A 113 4.86 -0.94 7.48
C LEU A 113 5.69 -0.99 8.77
N GLY A 114 5.34 -1.89 9.70
CA GLY A 114 6.10 -2.12 10.93
C GLY A 114 7.53 -2.56 10.64
N MET A 115 7.72 -3.53 9.74
CA MET A 115 9.04 -4.05 9.39
C MET A 115 9.94 -3.00 8.70
N VAL A 116 9.37 -2.14 7.84
CA VAL A 116 10.15 -1.11 7.12
C VAL A 116 10.43 0.12 7.98
N LYS A 117 9.56 0.47 8.94
CA LYS A 117 9.81 1.56 9.90
C LYS A 117 10.82 1.20 11.01
N ILE A 118 10.89 -0.07 11.41
CA ILE A 118 11.82 -0.55 12.45
C ILE A 118 13.30 -0.50 12.01
N ILE A 119 13.60 -0.35 10.72
CA ILE A 119 14.97 -0.11 10.22
C ILE A 119 15.61 1.14 10.89
N HIS A 120 14.83 2.00 11.53
CA HIS A 120 15.27 3.27 12.12
C HIS A 120 15.38 3.25 13.66
N THR A 121 15.42 2.07 14.29
CA THR A 121 15.69 1.91 15.74
C THR A 121 16.95 1.09 15.96
#